data_AF-A0A2D5H7L7-F1
#
_entry.id   AF-A0A2D5H7L7-F1
#
_cell.length_a   1.000
_cell.length_b   1.000
_cell.length_c   1.000
_cell.angle_alpha   90.00
_cell.angle_beta   90.00
_cell.angle_gamma   90.00
#
_symmetry.space_group_name_H-M   'P 1'
#
loop_
_entity.id
_entity.type
_entity.pdbx_description
1 polymer ?
#
loop_
_entity_poly.entity_id
_entity_poly.type
_entity_poly.pdbx_seq_one_letter_code
_entity_poly.pdbx_strand_id
1 'polypeptide(L)'
;MARRPTKHSARLKRLEAARPKIAALPRGTLLTSVPMAKALGVNWPTLRGWCDDIDGFEESGAFERGSNGAKYEFCPVRTLWFLIEHFENLARSEVEKAERLNALALGPQADAARGLDLDDMKKVLDTQDRLMDARERAGELTDAATMRTLLTKVFSSMQEVPLTVAQELDPSGQWPAEFRANFDRAMQSVLLRQRAAGRKVMDAMRQGTS
;
A
#
# COMPACT_ATOMS: atom_id res chain seq x y z
N MET A 1 -23.71 -11.26 17.63
CA MET A 1 -22.25 -11.09 17.42
C MET A 1 -21.82 -11.97 16.25
N ALA A 2 -21.48 -11.37 15.11
CA ALA A 2 -21.02 -12.12 13.94
C ALA A 2 -19.63 -12.72 14.21
N ARG A 3 -19.49 -14.04 14.05
CA ARG A 3 -18.24 -14.77 14.25
C ARG A 3 -17.27 -14.33 13.15
N ARG A 4 -16.08 -13.82 13.49
CA ARG A 4 -15.07 -13.43 12.49
C ARG A 4 -14.82 -14.62 11.54
N PRO A 5 -14.85 -14.40 10.21
CA PRO A 5 -14.59 -15.47 9.26
C PRO A 5 -13.19 -16.03 9.50
N THR A 6 -13.09 -17.36 9.55
CA THR A 6 -11.82 -18.04 9.75
C THR A 6 -10.94 -17.82 8.52
N LYS A 7 -9.73 -17.26 8.68
CA LYS A 7 -8.79 -17.04 7.57
C LYS A 7 -8.59 -18.34 6.77
N HIS A 8 -8.56 -18.25 5.44
CA HIS A 8 -8.43 -19.41 4.54
C HIS A 8 -7.17 -20.25 4.84
N SER A 9 -6.06 -19.59 5.22
CA SER A 9 -4.83 -20.24 5.68
C SER A 9 -5.01 -21.14 6.91
N ALA A 10 -5.88 -20.76 7.85
CA ALA A 10 -6.18 -21.60 9.03
C ALA A 10 -7.07 -22.80 8.67
N ARG A 11 -7.89 -22.69 7.62
CA ARG A 11 -8.67 -23.81 7.08
C ARG A 11 -7.76 -24.81 6.35
N LEU A 12 -6.82 -24.33 5.53
CA LEU A 12 -5.82 -25.16 4.86
C LEU A 12 -5.01 -25.99 5.85
N LYS A 13 -4.44 -25.37 6.89
CA LYS A 13 -3.68 -26.10 7.93
C LYS A 13 -4.48 -27.22 8.60
N ARG A 14 -5.79 -27.03 8.79
CA ARG A 14 -6.67 -28.06 9.38
C ARG A 14 -6.94 -29.21 8.40
N LEU A 15 -7.14 -28.90 7.13
CA LEU A 15 -7.32 -29.90 6.08
C LEU A 15 -6.03 -30.72 5.86
N GLU A 16 -4.87 -30.07 5.85
CA GLU A 16 -3.57 -30.74 5.81
C GLU A 16 -3.35 -31.66 7.02
N ALA A 17 -3.75 -31.23 8.21
CA ALA A 17 -3.69 -32.07 9.41
C ALA A 17 -4.67 -33.27 9.36
N ALA A 18 -5.75 -33.17 8.59
CA ALA A 18 -6.69 -34.27 8.35
C ALA A 18 -6.18 -35.26 7.29
N ARG A 19 -5.25 -34.84 6.42
CA ARG A 19 -4.65 -35.66 5.35
C ARG A 19 -4.14 -37.04 5.79
N PRO A 20 -3.32 -37.19 6.85
CA PRO A 20 -2.85 -38.51 7.26
C PRO A 20 -3.98 -39.43 7.73
N LYS A 21 -5.01 -38.87 8.39
CA LYS A 21 -6.16 -39.64 8.89
C LYS A 21 -7.04 -40.14 7.75
N ILE A 22 -7.23 -39.32 6.73
CA ILE A 22 -8.03 -39.66 5.55
C ILE A 22 -7.27 -40.62 4.62
N ALA A 23 -5.95 -40.45 4.49
CA ALA A 23 -5.11 -41.36 3.71
C ALA A 23 -5.01 -42.77 4.32
N ALA A 24 -5.19 -42.90 5.63
CA ALA A 24 -5.22 -44.18 6.32
C ALA A 24 -6.52 -44.98 6.11
N LEU A 25 -7.56 -44.36 5.52
CA LEU A 25 -8.81 -45.06 5.24
C LEU A 25 -8.65 -46.03 4.05
N PRO A 26 -9.35 -47.18 4.06
CA PRO A 26 -9.36 -48.09 2.91
C PRO A 26 -9.79 -47.38 1.62
N ARG A 27 -9.17 -47.75 0.50
CA ARG A 27 -9.55 -47.21 -0.82
C ARG A 27 -11.01 -47.56 -1.12
N GLY A 28 -11.76 -46.60 -1.65
CA GLY A 28 -13.18 -46.77 -1.95
C GLY A 28 -14.13 -46.65 -0.75
N THR A 29 -13.62 -46.29 0.45
CA THR A 29 -14.48 -46.00 1.60
C THR A 29 -15.35 -44.79 1.30
N LEU A 30 -16.67 -44.95 1.44
CA LEU A 30 -17.63 -43.85 1.44
C LEU A 30 -17.98 -43.50 2.88
N LEU A 31 -17.91 -42.21 3.22
CA LEU A 31 -18.31 -41.72 4.54
C LEU A 31 -19.62 -40.97 4.44
N THR A 32 -20.48 -41.14 5.44
CA THR A 32 -21.68 -40.31 5.59
C THR A 32 -21.31 -38.93 6.17
N SER A 33 -22.26 -38.00 6.17
CA SER A 33 -22.10 -36.60 6.60
C SER A 33 -21.38 -36.38 7.94
N VAL A 34 -21.79 -37.07 9.00
CA VAL A 34 -21.22 -36.88 10.35
C VAL A 34 -19.79 -37.45 10.46
N PRO A 35 -19.51 -38.70 10.03
CA PRO A 35 -18.14 -39.22 9.96
C PRO A 35 -17.20 -38.38 9.10
N MET A 36 -17.67 -37.87 7.96
CA MET A 36 -16.85 -37.05 7.07
C MET A 36 -16.48 -35.71 7.72
N ALA A 37 -17.46 -35.02 8.33
CA ALA A 37 -17.20 -33.78 9.06
C ALA A 37 -16.17 -33.99 10.19
N LYS A 38 -16.30 -35.10 10.94
CA LYS A 38 -15.35 -35.47 12.00
C LYS A 38 -13.95 -35.77 11.44
N ALA A 39 -13.86 -36.45 10.29
CA ALA A 39 -12.58 -36.75 9.64
C ALA A 39 -11.84 -35.48 9.20
N LEU A 40 -12.57 -34.50 8.68
CA LEU A 40 -12.05 -33.18 8.28
C LEU A 40 -11.81 -32.23 9.48
N GLY A 41 -12.25 -32.58 10.68
CA GLY A 41 -12.13 -31.73 11.87
C GLY A 41 -13.04 -30.50 11.84
N VAL A 42 -14.19 -30.60 11.17
CA VAL A 42 -15.19 -29.54 11.05
C VAL A 42 -16.57 -30.01 11.50
N ASN A 43 -17.49 -29.07 11.66
CA ASN A 43 -18.86 -29.37 12.05
C ASN A 43 -19.70 -29.61 10.80
N TRP A 44 -20.75 -30.45 10.89
CA TRP A 44 -21.64 -30.71 9.76
C TRP A 44 -22.22 -29.44 9.10
N PRO A 45 -22.68 -28.41 9.84
CA PRO A 45 -23.18 -27.18 9.20
C PRO A 45 -22.14 -26.48 8.32
N THR A 46 -20.85 -26.56 8.69
CA THR A 46 -19.75 -26.00 7.89
C THR A 46 -19.52 -26.82 6.63
N LEU A 47 -19.50 -28.15 6.74
CA LEU A 47 -19.35 -29.03 5.59
C LEU A 47 -20.56 -28.93 4.64
N ARG A 48 -21.77 -28.80 5.19
CA ARG A 48 -22.99 -28.57 4.42
C ARG A 48 -22.92 -27.24 3.67
N GLY A 49 -22.52 -26.16 4.34
CA GLY A 49 -22.28 -24.88 3.68
C GLY A 49 -21.30 -25.00 2.52
N TRP A 50 -20.24 -25.80 2.65
CA TRP A 50 -19.33 -26.07 1.52
C TRP A 50 -19.97 -26.85 0.37
N CYS A 51 -20.91 -27.76 0.65
CA CYS A 51 -21.65 -28.45 -0.39
C CYS A 51 -22.59 -27.50 -1.15
N ASP A 52 -23.18 -26.53 -0.43
CA ASP A 52 -24.15 -25.59 -0.98
C ASP A 52 -23.47 -24.37 -1.67
N ASP A 53 -22.32 -23.91 -1.15
CA ASP A 53 -21.67 -22.65 -1.55
C ASP A 53 -20.46 -22.83 -2.49
N ILE A 54 -19.86 -24.02 -2.59
CA ILE A 54 -18.69 -24.25 -3.45
C ILE A 54 -19.13 -24.85 -4.78
N ASP A 55 -18.97 -24.07 -5.85
CA ASP A 55 -19.21 -24.53 -7.21
C ASP A 55 -18.34 -25.74 -7.57
N GLY A 56 -18.95 -26.78 -8.15
CA GLY A 56 -18.27 -28.00 -8.56
C GLY A 56 -17.98 -28.99 -7.42
N PHE A 57 -18.48 -28.76 -6.20
CA PHE A 57 -18.24 -29.66 -5.06
C PHE A 57 -18.72 -31.11 -5.31
N GLU A 58 -19.71 -31.29 -6.19
CA GLU A 58 -20.19 -32.60 -6.65
C GLU A 58 -19.08 -33.44 -7.31
N GLU A 59 -18.12 -32.80 -7.99
CA GLU A 59 -16.96 -33.46 -8.62
C GLU A 59 -16.04 -34.10 -7.59
N SER A 60 -16.14 -33.70 -6.33
CA SER A 60 -15.42 -34.34 -5.23
C SER A 60 -15.95 -35.74 -4.87
N GLY A 61 -17.02 -36.19 -5.53
CA GLY A 61 -17.70 -37.45 -5.23
C GLY A 61 -18.60 -37.35 -4.00
N ALA A 62 -19.10 -36.14 -3.73
CA ALA A 62 -20.17 -35.89 -2.79
C ALA A 62 -21.50 -36.09 -3.53
N PHE A 63 -22.32 -37.05 -3.08
CA PHE A 63 -23.59 -37.36 -3.72
C PHE A 63 -24.73 -37.31 -2.72
N GLU A 64 -25.85 -36.70 -3.10
CA GLU A 64 -27.08 -36.73 -2.32
C GLU A 64 -27.86 -38.02 -2.60
N ARG A 65 -28.07 -38.86 -1.58
CA ARG A 65 -28.83 -40.11 -1.73
C ARG A 65 -30.28 -39.89 -1.32
N GLY A 66 -31.17 -39.87 -2.30
CA GLY A 66 -32.60 -39.63 -2.10
C GLY A 66 -33.32 -40.70 -1.26
N SER A 67 -34.09 -40.22 -0.29
CA SER A 67 -35.24 -40.82 0.43
C SER A 67 -35.09 -41.92 1.50
N ASN A 68 -33.90 -42.40 1.86
CA ASN A 68 -33.76 -43.30 3.02
C ASN A 68 -32.53 -42.98 3.89
N GLY A 69 -32.68 -41.99 4.77
CA GLY A 69 -31.91 -41.86 6.01
C GLY A 69 -30.49 -41.27 5.96
N ALA A 70 -29.79 -41.27 4.82
CA ALA A 70 -28.45 -40.67 4.70
C ALA A 70 -28.41 -39.66 3.56
N LYS A 71 -28.48 -38.36 3.89
CA LYS A 71 -28.56 -37.30 2.87
C LYS A 71 -27.30 -37.18 2.03
N TYR A 72 -26.11 -37.41 2.58
CA TYR A 72 -24.86 -37.21 1.83
C TYR A 72 -23.86 -38.33 2.08
N GLU A 73 -23.31 -38.87 0.99
CA GLU A 73 -22.15 -39.76 0.96
C GLU A 73 -20.97 -39.04 0.30
N PHE A 74 -19.78 -39.20 0.88
CA PHE A 74 -18.55 -38.51 0.46
C PHE A 74 -17.43 -39.51 0.19
N CYS A 75 -16.65 -39.24 -0.85
CA CYS A 75 -15.36 -39.87 -1.11
C CYS A 75 -14.26 -39.11 -0.33
N PRO A 76 -13.77 -39.60 0.82
CA PRO A 76 -12.98 -38.79 1.75
C PRO A 76 -11.71 -38.20 1.15
N VAL A 77 -11.00 -38.99 0.35
CA VAL A 77 -9.76 -38.58 -0.32
C VAL A 77 -10.04 -37.51 -1.37
N ARG A 78 -11.06 -37.71 -2.22
CA ARG A 78 -11.40 -36.76 -3.29
C ARG A 78 -11.95 -35.45 -2.71
N THR A 79 -12.83 -35.52 -1.73
CA THR A 79 -13.35 -34.34 -1.01
C THR A 79 -12.25 -33.56 -0.32
N LEU A 80 -11.29 -34.23 0.32
CA LEU A 80 -10.15 -33.53 0.92
C LEU A 80 -9.31 -32.79 -0.12
N TRP A 81 -8.95 -33.47 -1.22
CA TRP A 81 -8.13 -32.87 -2.28
C TRP A 81 -8.83 -31.68 -2.93
N PHE A 82 -10.11 -31.82 -3.26
CA PHE A 82 -10.92 -30.74 -3.82
C PHE A 82 -10.97 -29.52 -2.89
N LEU A 83 -11.19 -29.74 -1.59
CA LEU A 83 -11.21 -28.66 -0.60
C LEU A 83 -9.84 -27.96 -0.47
N ILE A 84 -8.74 -28.72 -0.49
CA ILE A 84 -7.39 -28.14 -0.46
C ILE A 84 -7.17 -27.26 -1.69
N GLU A 85 -7.43 -27.78 -2.88
CA GLU A 85 -7.26 -27.04 -4.14
C GLU A 85 -8.12 -25.77 -4.17
N HIS A 86 -9.38 -25.87 -3.78
CA HIS A 86 -10.28 -24.71 -3.71
C HIS A 86 -9.77 -23.63 -2.76
N PHE A 87 -9.34 -24.00 -1.54
CA PHE A 87 -8.85 -23.02 -0.57
C PHE A 87 -7.45 -22.47 -0.92
N GLU A 88 -6.62 -23.23 -1.62
CA GLU A 88 -5.34 -22.73 -2.18
C GLU A 88 -5.59 -21.69 -3.28
N ASN A 89 -6.58 -21.92 -4.15
CA ASN A 89 -6.98 -20.97 -5.18
C ASN A 89 -7.51 -19.68 -4.56
N LEU A 90 -8.35 -19.78 -3.53
CA LEU A 90 -8.84 -18.61 -2.80
C LEU A 90 -7.70 -17.84 -2.14
N ALA A 91 -6.80 -18.53 -1.43
CA ALA A 91 -5.65 -17.90 -0.78
C ALA A 91 -4.73 -17.19 -1.79
N ARG A 92 -4.48 -17.81 -2.95
CA ARG A 92 -3.73 -17.15 -4.05
C ARG A 92 -4.46 -15.92 -4.56
N SER A 93 -5.77 -16.00 -4.78
CA SER A 93 -6.56 -14.87 -5.26
C SER A 93 -6.61 -13.71 -4.25
N GLU A 94 -6.58 -13.98 -2.95
CA GLU A 94 -6.49 -12.95 -1.91
C GLU A 94 -5.13 -12.26 -1.95
N VAL A 95 -4.05 -13.02 -2.11
CA VAL A 95 -2.69 -12.46 -2.25
C VAL A 95 -2.60 -11.61 -3.53
N GLU A 96 -3.08 -12.10 -4.67
CA GLU A 96 -3.08 -11.33 -5.92
C GLU A 96 -3.92 -10.05 -5.82
N LYS A 97 -5.10 -10.12 -5.17
CA LYS A 97 -5.92 -8.94 -4.93
C LYS A 97 -5.24 -7.95 -4.00
N ALA A 98 -4.60 -8.44 -2.93
CA ALA A 98 -3.81 -7.61 -2.02
C ALA A 98 -2.64 -6.96 -2.77
N GLU A 99 -1.89 -7.70 -3.58
CA GLU A 99 -0.80 -7.17 -4.41
C GLU A 99 -1.29 -6.11 -5.41
N ARG A 100 -2.43 -6.33 -6.07
CA ARG A 100 -3.03 -5.33 -6.97
C ARG A 100 -3.46 -4.07 -6.22
N LEU A 101 -4.06 -4.21 -5.04
CA LEU A 101 -4.42 -3.08 -4.19
C LEU A 101 -3.18 -2.33 -3.69
N ASN A 102 -2.11 -3.06 -3.35
CA ASN A 102 -0.83 -2.48 -2.92
C ASN A 102 -0.16 -1.70 -4.05
N ALA A 103 -0.20 -2.23 -5.28
CA ALA A 103 0.29 -1.54 -6.46
C ALA A 103 -0.49 -0.24 -6.76
N LEU A 104 -1.81 -0.26 -6.56
CA LEU A 104 -2.67 0.92 -6.72
C LEU A 104 -2.47 1.97 -5.63
N ALA A 105 -2.19 1.55 -4.39
CA ALA A 105 -2.06 2.44 -3.24
C ALA A 105 -0.67 3.08 -3.09
N LEU A 106 0.41 2.34 -3.41
CA LEU A 106 1.78 2.76 -3.12
C LEU A 106 2.60 3.18 -4.36
N GLY A 107 2.07 2.98 -5.57
CA GLY A 107 2.78 3.32 -6.81
C GLY A 107 4.18 2.65 -6.88
N PRO A 108 5.25 3.34 -7.31
CA PRO A 108 6.59 2.74 -7.49
C PRO A 108 7.24 2.18 -6.21
N GLN A 109 6.66 2.36 -5.03
CA GLN A 109 7.11 1.73 -3.78
C GLN A 109 6.47 0.35 -3.51
N ALA A 110 5.59 -0.14 -4.39
CA ALA A 110 4.84 -1.38 -4.18
C ALA A 110 5.72 -2.64 -4.06
N ASP A 111 6.89 -2.69 -4.72
CA ASP A 111 7.81 -3.83 -4.61
C ASP A 111 8.39 -3.99 -3.19
N ALA A 112 8.49 -2.91 -2.41
CA ALA A 112 8.93 -2.97 -1.01
C ALA A 112 7.85 -3.51 -0.06
N ALA A 113 6.59 -3.56 -0.50
CA ALA A 113 5.45 -4.01 0.30
C ALA A 113 5.00 -5.45 0.00
N ARG A 114 5.74 -6.19 -0.83
CA ARG A 114 5.45 -7.60 -1.12
C ARG A 114 5.46 -8.43 0.16
N GLY A 115 4.34 -9.10 0.43
CA GLY A 115 4.17 -10.01 1.57
C GLY A 115 3.65 -9.36 2.87
N LEU A 116 3.35 -8.07 2.88
CA LEU A 116 2.67 -7.43 4.02
C LEU A 116 1.15 -7.65 3.93
N ASP A 117 0.55 -8.12 5.03
CA ASP A 117 -0.91 -8.19 5.20
C ASP A 117 -1.49 -6.75 5.20
N LEU A 118 -2.73 -6.57 4.76
CA LEU A 118 -3.41 -5.27 4.73
C LEU A 118 -3.45 -4.60 6.11
N ASP A 119 -3.55 -5.41 7.16
CA ASP A 119 -3.46 -4.95 8.55
C ASP A 119 -2.07 -4.42 8.92
N ASP A 120 -1.00 -4.99 8.36
CA ASP A 120 0.37 -4.52 8.59
C ASP A 120 0.67 -3.27 7.77
N MET A 121 0.11 -3.16 6.57
CA MET A 121 0.15 -1.91 5.80
C MET A 121 -0.55 -0.76 6.50
N LYS A 122 -1.73 -1.01 7.09
CA LYS A 122 -2.41 0.04 7.86
C LYS A 122 -1.53 0.52 9.02
N LYS A 123 -0.83 -0.39 9.70
CA LYS A 123 0.13 0.00 10.75
C LYS A 123 1.31 0.78 10.19
N VAL A 124 1.84 0.41 9.02
CA VAL A 124 2.95 1.11 8.36
C VAL A 124 2.52 2.52 7.94
N LEU A 125 1.32 2.68 7.36
CA LEU A 125 0.76 3.98 7.02
C LEU A 125 0.48 4.82 8.27
N ASP A 126 -0.16 4.24 9.30
CA ASP A 126 -0.39 4.92 10.58
C ASP A 126 0.94 5.34 11.25
N THR A 127 2.02 4.58 11.07
CA THR A 127 3.36 4.95 11.57
C THR A 127 4.04 6.00 10.70
N GLN A 128 3.87 5.96 9.38
CA GLN A 128 4.33 7.03 8.50
C GLN A 128 3.62 8.34 8.79
N ASP A 129 2.29 8.35 8.94
CA ASP A 129 1.52 9.55 9.26
C ASP A 129 1.95 10.11 10.62
N ARG A 130 2.14 9.26 11.64
CA ARG A 130 2.66 9.69 12.95
C ARG A 130 4.09 10.22 12.87
N LEU A 131 4.93 9.65 12.00
CA LEU A 131 6.29 10.11 11.78
C LEU A 131 6.30 11.45 11.05
N MET A 132 5.43 11.64 10.06
CA MET A 132 5.24 12.90 9.35
C MET A 132 4.71 13.98 10.29
N ASP A 133 3.66 13.67 11.07
CA ASP A 133 3.15 14.53 12.13
C ASP A 133 4.24 14.91 13.16
N ALA A 134 5.08 13.95 13.55
CA ALA A 134 6.17 14.20 14.49
C ALA A 134 7.25 15.11 13.88
N ARG A 135 7.60 14.92 12.59
CA ARG A 135 8.54 15.76 11.85
C ARG A 135 7.99 17.16 11.59
N GLU A 136 6.68 17.28 11.34
CA GLU A 136 5.99 18.56 11.22
C GLU A 136 6.00 19.32 12.55
N ARG A 137 5.67 18.66 13.66
CA ARG A 137 5.75 19.24 15.02
C ARG A 137 7.18 19.57 15.46
N ALA A 138 8.18 18.84 14.96
CA ALA A 138 9.60 19.11 15.21
C ALA A 138 10.15 20.26 14.34
N GLY A 139 9.36 20.80 13.40
CA GLY A 139 9.77 21.88 12.51
C GLY A 139 10.67 21.43 11.35
N GLU A 140 10.81 20.12 11.11
CA GLU A 140 11.63 19.57 10.01
C GLU A 140 10.89 19.56 8.66
N LEU A 141 9.55 19.63 8.68
CA LEU A 141 8.72 19.75 7.48
C LEU A 141 8.12 21.15 7.43
N THR A 142 8.74 22.06 6.68
CA THR A 142 8.14 23.36 6.38
C THR A 142 7.31 23.25 5.11
N ASP A 143 6.05 23.70 5.17
CA ASP A 143 5.17 23.73 4.00
C ASP A 143 5.85 24.42 2.80
N ALA A 144 5.79 23.77 1.64
CA ALA A 144 6.47 24.22 0.43
C ALA A 144 5.92 25.55 -0.10
N ALA A 145 4.63 25.84 0.11
CA ALA A 145 4.06 27.13 -0.29
C ALA A 145 4.56 28.26 0.62
N THR A 146 4.67 27.99 1.91
CA THR A 146 5.22 28.91 2.92
C THR A 146 6.68 29.24 2.63
N MET A 147 7.52 28.22 2.35
CA MET A 147 8.94 28.43 2.03
C MET A 147 9.14 29.20 0.71
N ARG A 148 8.33 28.91 -0.32
CA ARG A 148 8.33 29.69 -1.58
C ARG A 148 7.97 31.15 -1.35
N THR A 149 6.99 31.41 -0.50
CA THR A 149 6.55 32.77 -0.18
C THR A 149 7.65 33.54 0.56
N LEU A 150 8.29 32.92 1.55
CA LEU A 150 9.42 33.53 2.28
C LEU A 150 10.59 33.84 1.36
N LEU A 151 11.01 32.88 0.53
CA LEU A 151 12.09 33.10 -0.42
C LEU A 151 11.77 34.21 -1.42
N THR A 152 10.53 34.26 -1.92
CA THR A 152 10.09 35.33 -2.83
C THR A 152 10.18 36.70 -2.17
N LYS A 153 9.77 36.81 -0.88
CA LYS A 153 9.90 38.06 -0.12
C LYS A 153 11.36 38.46 0.11
N VAL A 154 12.22 37.51 0.47
CA VAL A 154 13.67 37.76 0.67
C VAL A 154 14.32 38.25 -0.63
N PHE A 155 14.06 37.58 -1.76
CA PHE A 155 14.61 37.99 -3.05
C PHE A 155 14.05 39.33 -3.54
N SER A 156 12.79 39.66 -3.21
CA SER A 156 12.19 40.96 -3.56
C SER A 156 12.81 42.09 -2.73
N SER A 157 12.98 41.89 -1.43
CA SER A 157 13.65 42.87 -0.55
C SER A 157 15.12 43.09 -0.91
N MET A 158 15.84 42.03 -1.30
CA MET A 158 17.21 42.15 -1.82
C MET A 158 17.31 42.95 -3.13
N GLN A 159 16.22 43.04 -3.92
CA GLN A 159 16.18 43.84 -5.15
C GLN A 159 15.89 45.32 -4.89
N GLU A 160 15.26 45.67 -3.76
CA GLU A 160 14.99 47.06 -3.39
C GLU A 160 16.26 47.81 -2.96
N VAL A 161 17.14 47.16 -2.20
CA VAL A 161 18.41 47.72 -1.70
C VAL A 161 19.29 48.34 -2.79
N PRO A 162 19.58 47.68 -3.93
CA PRO A 162 20.43 48.24 -4.97
C PRO A 162 19.81 49.45 -5.71
N LEU A 163 18.49 49.61 -5.69
CA LEU A 163 17.82 50.79 -6.25
C LEU A 163 17.99 52.03 -5.35
N THR A 164 18.04 51.83 -4.03
CA THR A 164 18.31 52.90 -3.07
C THR A 164 19.79 53.27 -3.02
N VAL A 165 20.70 52.32 -3.20
CA VAL A 165 22.16 52.57 -3.20
C VAL A 165 22.58 53.58 -4.27
N ALA A 166 21.95 53.57 -5.45
CA ALA A 166 22.22 54.55 -6.49
C ALA A 166 21.81 55.98 -6.07
N GLN A 167 20.72 56.11 -5.31
CA GLN A 167 20.22 57.39 -4.81
C GLN A 167 21.03 57.91 -3.61
N GLU A 168 21.58 57.01 -2.79
CA GLU A 168 22.45 57.36 -1.66
C GLU A 168 23.86 57.78 -2.12
N LEU A 169 24.39 57.18 -3.19
CA LEU A 169 25.74 57.47 -3.71
C LEU A 169 25.78 58.68 -4.65
N ASP A 170 24.65 59.07 -5.25
CA ASP A 170 24.51 60.32 -6.03
C ASP A 170 23.24 61.11 -5.65
N PRO A 171 23.17 61.68 -4.42
CA PRO A 171 21.98 62.40 -3.97
C PRO A 171 21.69 63.64 -4.82
N SER A 172 22.73 64.23 -5.42
CA SER A 172 22.63 65.44 -6.25
C SER A 172 22.36 65.14 -7.73
N GLY A 173 22.39 63.87 -8.14
CA GLY A 173 22.18 63.47 -9.52
C GLY A 173 23.25 63.99 -10.48
N GLN A 174 24.45 64.27 -10.01
CA GLN A 174 25.52 64.92 -10.79
C GLN A 174 26.48 63.95 -11.48
N TRP A 175 26.27 62.64 -11.35
CA TRP A 175 27.13 61.69 -12.05
C TRP A 175 27.14 61.91 -13.57
N PRO A 176 28.32 61.87 -14.20
CA PRO A 176 28.43 61.83 -15.65
C PRO A 176 27.57 60.69 -16.21
N ALA A 177 26.86 60.96 -17.31
CA ALA A 177 25.89 60.03 -17.89
C ALA A 177 26.50 58.65 -18.19
N GLU A 178 27.77 58.60 -18.61
CA GLU A 178 28.51 57.35 -18.85
C GLU A 178 28.76 56.55 -17.56
N PHE A 179 29.06 57.22 -16.45
CA PHE A 179 29.29 56.57 -15.16
C PHE A 179 28.01 55.98 -14.59
N ARG A 180 26.90 56.74 -14.63
CA ARG A 180 25.56 56.25 -14.24
C ARG A 180 25.14 55.06 -15.11
N ALA A 181 25.33 55.20 -16.43
CA ALA A 181 25.29 54.17 -17.45
C ALA A 181 25.85 52.81 -17.00
N ASN A 182 27.12 52.86 -16.62
CA ASN A 182 27.91 51.68 -16.28
C ASN A 182 27.58 51.14 -14.89
N PHE A 183 27.28 52.01 -13.94
CA PHE A 183 26.87 51.63 -12.59
C PHE A 183 25.55 50.87 -12.61
N ASP A 184 24.52 51.42 -13.27
CA ASP A 184 23.20 50.76 -13.39
C ASP A 184 23.32 49.39 -14.08
N ARG A 185 24.14 49.30 -15.13
CA ARG A 185 24.40 48.04 -15.83
C ARG A 185 25.11 47.02 -14.94
N ALA A 186 26.07 47.46 -14.12
CA ALA A 186 26.77 46.59 -13.17
C ALA A 186 25.80 46.07 -12.08
N MET A 187 24.95 46.94 -11.53
CA MET A 187 23.96 46.57 -10.52
C MET A 187 22.90 45.61 -11.09
N GLN A 188 22.39 45.86 -12.30
CA GLN A 188 21.49 44.94 -12.99
C GLN A 188 22.14 43.57 -13.24
N SER A 189 23.41 43.54 -13.64
CA SER A 189 24.15 42.29 -13.83
C SER A 189 24.31 41.50 -12.53
N VAL A 190 24.60 42.17 -11.41
CA VAL A 190 24.70 41.54 -10.08
C VAL A 190 23.34 40.95 -9.67
N LEU A 191 22.26 41.70 -9.84
CA LEU A 191 20.89 41.24 -9.54
C LEU A 191 20.49 40.01 -10.37
N LEU A 192 20.78 40.03 -11.68
CA LEU A 192 20.50 38.90 -12.56
C LEU A 192 21.31 37.65 -12.17
N ARG A 193 22.58 37.82 -11.80
CA ARG A 193 23.45 36.72 -11.34
C ARG A 193 22.98 36.15 -10.00
N GLN A 194 22.58 37.00 -9.05
CA GLN A 194 22.01 36.56 -7.78
C GLN A 194 20.70 35.80 -7.96
N ARG A 195 19.81 36.27 -8.85
CA ARG A 195 18.56 35.57 -9.19
C ARG A 195 18.83 34.21 -9.84
N ALA A 196 19.79 34.13 -10.75
CA ALA A 196 20.17 32.88 -11.40
C ALA A 196 20.79 31.88 -10.40
N ALA A 197 21.63 32.36 -9.47
CA ALA A 197 22.21 31.55 -8.41
C ALA A 197 21.13 31.01 -7.45
N GLY A 198 20.21 31.87 -7.01
CA GLY A 198 19.07 31.47 -6.17
C GLY A 198 18.19 30.41 -6.85
N ARG A 199 17.90 30.58 -8.14
CA ARG A 199 17.14 29.59 -8.92
C ARG A 199 17.87 28.26 -9.03
N LYS A 200 19.19 28.27 -9.27
CA LYS A 200 20.01 27.05 -9.35
C LYS A 200 20.02 26.26 -8.04
N VAL A 201 20.10 26.94 -6.90
CA VAL A 201 20.04 26.31 -5.58
C VAL A 201 18.66 25.70 -5.32
N MET A 202 17.58 26.41 -5.70
CA MET A 202 16.22 25.89 -5.60
C MET A 202 15.98 24.67 -6.49
N ASP A 203 16.49 24.69 -7.72
CA ASP A 203 16.35 23.57 -8.66
C ASP A 203 17.18 22.36 -8.21
N ALA A 204 18.37 22.57 -7.64
CA ALA A 204 19.19 21.50 -7.05
C ALA A 204 18.52 20.84 -5.84
N MET A 205 17.89 21.63 -4.96
CA MET A 205 17.14 21.08 -3.82
C MET A 205 15.93 20.25 -4.24
N ARG A 206 15.28 20.58 -5.37
CA ARG A 206 14.18 19.78 -5.95
C ARG A 206 14.65 18.44 -6.54
N GLN A 207 15.90 18.36 -6.98
CA GLN A 207 16.47 17.14 -7.55
C GLN A 207 17.09 16.22 -6.50
N GLY A 208 17.46 16.75 -5.32
CA GLY A 208 18.03 15.99 -4.20
C GLY A 208 17.01 15.36 -3.23
N THR A 209 15.73 15.28 -3.61
CA THR A 209 14.65 14.66 -2.81
C THR A 209 14.10 13.37 -3.45
N SER A 210 14.99 12.52 -3.99
CA SER A 210 14.73 11.11 -4.32
C SER A 210 15.62 10.19 -3.50
#